data_AF-A0A2Z3ID03-F1
#
_entry.id   AF-A0A2Z3ID03-F1
#
_cell.length_a   1.000
_cell.length_b   1.000
_cell.length_c   1.000
_cell.angle_alpha   90.00
_cell.angle_beta   90.00
_cell.angle_gamma   90.00
#
_symmetry.space_group_name_H-M   'P 1'
#
loop_
_entity.id
_entity.type
_entity.pdbx_description
1 polymer ?
#
loop_
_entity_poly.entity_id
_entity_poly.type
_entity_poly.pdbx_seq_one_letter_code
_entity_poly.pdbx_strand_id
1 'polypeptide(L)' 'MLNDLGLPPGTATVARRRTPESDILVVRMTTPVLLPAGRRPDRYQGFPVVYEIVRPLKVGR' A
#
# COMPACT_ATOMS: atom_id res chain seq x y z
N MET A 1 9.87 -8.64 1.09
CA MET A 1 9.14 -8.63 2.39
C MET A 1 8.63 -7.19 2.57
N LEU A 2 7.61 -6.88 3.40
CA LEU A 2 7.05 -5.50 3.47
C LEU A 2 8.11 -4.41 3.74
N ASN A 3 9.25 -4.79 4.33
CA ASN A 3 10.45 -3.97 4.53
C ASN A 3 11.06 -3.40 3.23
N ASP A 4 10.97 -4.11 2.10
CA ASP A 4 11.50 -3.64 0.80
C ASP A 4 10.74 -2.44 0.25
N LEU A 5 9.52 -2.18 0.75
CA LEU A 5 8.71 -1.03 0.38
C LEU A 5 9.04 0.22 1.22
N GLY A 6 9.98 0.13 2.17
CA GLY A 6 10.37 1.25 3.03
C GLY A 6 9.27 1.73 3.99
N LEU A 7 8.27 0.88 4.24
CA LEU A 7 7.13 1.18 5.11
C LEU A 7 7.41 0.70 6.54
N PRO A 8 7.22 1.53 7.58
CA PRO A 8 7.32 1.07 8.95
C PRO A 8 6.32 -0.06 9.23
N PRO A 9 6.69 -1.10 9.99
CA PRO A 9 5.78 -2.19 10.32
C PRO A 9 4.54 -1.64 11.04
N GLY A 10 3.36 -2.14 10.66
CA GLY A 10 2.07 -1.70 11.22
C GLY A 10 1.48 -0.42 10.60
N THR A 11 2.18 0.25 9.68
CA THR A 11 1.68 1.48 9.04
C THR A 11 1.03 1.25 7.67
N ALA A 12 1.22 0.05 7.12
CA ALA A 12 0.64 -0.36 5.87
C ALA A 12 0.30 -1.85 5.84
N THR A 13 -0.72 -2.18 5.06
CA THR A 13 -1.14 -3.56 4.79
C THR A 13 -1.06 -3.80 3.29
N VAL A 14 -0.47 -4.90 2.87
CA VAL A 14 -0.45 -5.30 1.45
C VAL A 14 -1.42 -6.43 1.23
N ALA A 15 -2.30 -6.25 0.25
CA ALA A 15 -3.26 -7.25 -0.18
C ALA A 15 -3.13 -7.46 -1.69
N ARG A 16 -3.14 -8.72 -2.13
CA ARG A 16 -3.28 -9.03 -3.55
C ARG A 16 -4.77 -8.97 -3.92
N ARG A 17 -5.09 -8.20 -4.95
CA ARG A 17 -6.44 -8.07 -5.50
C ARG A 17 -6.45 -8.59 -6.92
N ARG A 18 -7.31 -9.57 -7.21
CA ARG A 18 -7.58 -9.99 -8.59
C ARG A 18 -8.45 -8.94 -9.27
N THR A 19 -8.03 -8.48 -10.44
CA THR A 19 -8.87 -7.69 -11.35
C THR A 19 -9.15 -8.51 -12.61
N PRO A 20 -10.16 -8.15 -13.42
CA PRO A 20 -10.46 -8.84 -14.68
C PRO A 20 -9.28 -8.83 -15.67
N GLU A 21 -8.40 -7.82 -15.57
CA GLU A 21 -7.26 -7.64 -16.47
C GLU A 21 -5.99 -8.33 -15.96
N SER A 22 -5.72 -8.25 -14.64
CA SER A 22 -4.60 -8.95 -14.00
C SER A 22 -4.65 -8.90 -12.47
N ASP A 23 -3.78 -9.65 -11.80
CA ASP A 23 -3.54 -9.49 -10.37
C ASP A 23 -2.79 -8.19 -10.06
N ILE A 24 -3.27 -7.42 -9.09
CA ILE A 24 -2.62 -6.21 -8.60
C ILE A 24 -2.29 -6.33 -7.11
N LEU A 25 -1.23 -5.64 -6.68
CA LEU A 25 -0.90 -5.49 -5.26
C LEU A 25 -1.45 -4.16 -4.76
N VAL A 26 -2.32 -4.20 -3.77
CA VAL A 26 -2.88 -3.02 -3.12
C VAL A 26 -2.16 -2.78 -1.81
N VAL A 27 -1.43 -1.68 -1.73
CA VAL A 27 -0.76 -1.20 -0.52
C VAL A 27 -1.68 -0.20 0.16
N ARG A 28 -2.31 -0.63 1.25
CA ARG A 28 -3.18 0.21 2.07
C ARG A 28 -2.38 0.89 3.17
N MET A 29 -2.29 2.21 3.12
CA MET A 29 -1.55 3.01 4.09
C MET A 29 -2.52 3.78 4.97
N THR A 30 -2.32 3.73 6.30
CA THR A 30 -3.15 4.50 7.24
C THR A 30 -2.67 5.95 7.39
N THR A 31 -1.41 6.20 7.04
CA THR A 31 -0.78 7.52 7.15
C THR A 31 -0.18 7.93 5.80
N PRO A 32 -0.63 9.06 5.19
CA PRO A 32 -0.19 9.48 3.87
C PRO A 32 1.28 9.96 3.82
N VAL A 33 1.88 10.26 4.98
CA VAL A 33 3.17 10.97 5.13
C VAL A 33 4.40 10.05 5.07
N LEU A 34 4.25 8.72 5.12
CA LEU A 34 5.40 7.85 5.36
C LEU A 34 6.31 7.55 4.16
N LEU A 35 5.89 7.87 2.93
CA LEU A 35 6.74 7.73 1.75
C LEU A 35 6.61 8.97 0.85
N PRO A 36 7.73 9.65 0.52
CA PRO A 36 7.74 10.66 -0.54
C PRO A 36 7.15 10.05 -1.81
N ALA A 37 6.22 10.76 -2.46
CA ALA A 37 5.49 10.25 -3.62
C ALA A 37 6.41 9.72 -4.76
N GLY A 38 7.67 10.19 -4.82
CA GLY A 38 8.68 9.73 -5.79
C GLY A 38 9.50 8.48 -5.43
N ARG A 39 9.23 7.83 -4.28
CA ARG A 39 9.90 6.56 -3.89
C ARG A 39 8.96 5.35 -3.83
N ARG A 40 7.74 5.50 -4.33
CA ARG A 40 6.75 4.44 -4.35
C ARG A 40 6.94 3.62 -5.64
N PRO A 41 7.42 2.37 -5.57
CA PRO A 41 7.52 1.55 -6.77
C PRO A 41 6.12 1.31 -7.34
N ASP A 42 5.97 1.53 -8.64
CA ASP A 42 4.75 1.21 -9.41
C ASP A 42 4.60 -0.31 -9.64
N ARG A 43 5.69 -1.07 -9.46
CA ARG A 43 5.74 -2.53 -9.63
C ARG A 43 6.53 -3.21 -8.52
N TYR A 44 6.05 -4.36 -8.06
CA TYR A 44 6.75 -5.21 -7.10
C TYR A 44 6.63 -6.67 -7.52
N GLN A 45 7.77 -7.33 -7.72
CA GLN A 45 7.86 -8.72 -8.20
C GLN A 45 7.00 -9.00 -9.45
N GLY A 46 6.93 -8.04 -10.38
CA GLY A 46 6.15 -8.17 -11.62
C GLY A 46 4.67 -7.84 -11.49
N PHE A 47 4.15 -7.61 -10.28
CA PHE A 47 2.77 -7.15 -10.08
C PHE A 47 2.71 -5.62 -10.05
N PRO A 48 1.71 -5.01 -10.73
CA PRO A 48 1.42 -3.59 -10.57
C PRO A 48 1.00 -3.30 -9.12
N VAL A 49 1.50 -2.21 -8.57
CA VAL A 49 1.25 -1.77 -7.19
C VAL A 49 0.36 -0.54 -7.20
N VAL A 50 -0.74 -0.61 -6.45
CA VAL A 50 -1.68 0.49 -6.24
C VAL A 50 -1.64 0.89 -4.78
N TYR A 51 -1.44 2.19 -4.52
CA TYR A 51 -1.41 2.74 -3.17
C TYR A 51 -2.75 3.35 -2.81
N GLU A 52 -3.39 2.84 -1.77
CA GLU A 52 -4.63 3.37 -1.22
C GLU A 52 -4.37 3.97 0.16
N ILE A 53 -4.77 5.24 0.35
CA ILE A 53 -4.74 5.85 1.69
C ILE A 53 -6.08 5.53 2.35
N VAL A 54 -6.04 4.67 3.37
CA VAL A 54 -7.22 4.38 4.21
C VAL A 54 -7.23 5.39 5.33
N ARG A 55 -8.25 6.24 5.40
CA ARG A 55 -8.43 7.09 6.58
C ARG A 55 -8.72 6.17 7.77
N PRO A 56 -8.00 6.29 8.89
CA PRO A 56 -8.43 5.62 10.11
C PRO A 56 -9.84 6.12 10.42
N LEU A 57 -10.79 5.20 10.49
CA LEU A 57 -12.11 5.51 11.03
C LEU A 57 -11.88 5.97 12.47
N LYS A 58 -12.01 7.29 12.70
CA LYS A 58 -12.16 7.80 14.07
C LYS A 58 -13.49 7.24 14.57
N VAL A 59 -13.46 6.08 15.19
CA VAL A 59 -14.57 5.62 16.02
C VAL A 59 -14.65 6.63 17.15
N GLY A 60 -15.63 7.53 17.05
CA GLY A 60 -15.89 8.56 18.03
C GLY A 60 -16.17 7.91 19.39
N ARG A 61 -15.58 8.52 20.42
CA ARG A 61 -15.76 8.21 21.83
C ARG A 61 -17.16 8.58 22.30
#